data_AF-A0A417YRP1-F1
#
_entry.id   AF-A0A417YRP1-F1
#
_cell.length_a   1.000
_cell.length_b   1.000
_cell.length_c   1.000
_cell.angle_alpha   90.00
_cell.angle_beta   90.00
_cell.angle_gamma   90.00
#
_symmetry.space_group_name_H-M   'P 1'
#
loop_
_entity.id
_entity.type
_entity.pdbx_description
1 polymer ?
#
loop_
_entity_poly.entity_id
_entity_poly.type
_entity_poly.pdbx_seq_one_letter_code
_entity_poly.pdbx_strand_id
1 'polypeptide(L)'
;MAKKGVNVLEYQGRDSIHAKTFIFDNRLSSIGEFNMDSRSTFLNTESMVVIDSVEFTECLEKEMNQYFKKSLKVAKDGSYIEDPNLKPGKVSWFKSFSITGLSYITGLFQYLL
;
A
#
# COMPACT_ATOMS: atom_id res chain seq x y z
N MET A 1 2.46 -10.90 0.76
CA MET A 1 3.78 -10.25 0.55
C MET A 1 4.72 -10.47 1.73
N ALA A 2 4.39 -10.02 2.95
CA ALA A 2 5.26 -10.17 4.13
C ALA A 2 5.74 -11.61 4.41
N LYS A 3 4.83 -12.61 4.31
CA LYS A 3 5.17 -14.03 4.47
C LYS A 3 6.19 -14.55 3.44
N LYS A 4 6.28 -13.91 2.27
CA LYS A 4 7.17 -14.28 1.16
C LYS A 4 8.52 -13.56 1.19
N GLY A 5 8.88 -12.89 2.30
CA GLY A 5 10.17 -12.20 2.45
C GLY A 5 10.22 -10.79 1.86
N VAL A 6 9.07 -10.26 1.41
CA VAL A 6 8.95 -8.88 0.94
C VAL A 6 8.78 -7.96 2.15
N ASN A 7 9.53 -6.86 2.21
CA ASN A 7 9.32 -5.82 3.21
C ASN A 7 8.03 -5.06 2.89
N VAL A 8 7.03 -5.18 3.77
CA VAL A 8 5.77 -4.44 3.66
C VAL A 8 5.76 -3.37 4.75
N LEU A 9 5.53 -2.13 4.35
CA LEU A 9 5.35 -1.01 5.25
C LEU A 9 3.94 -0.46 5.05
N GLU A 10 3.22 -0.23 6.16
CA GLU A 10 1.88 0.36 6.13
C GLU A 10 1.89 1.75 6.75
N TYR A 11 1.43 2.73 5.97
CA TYR A 11 1.37 4.13 6.38
C TYR A 11 0.38 4.37 7.53
N GLN A 12 0.82 5.08 8.57
CA GLN A 12 0.05 5.34 9.79
C GLN A 12 -0.42 6.80 9.91
N GLY A 13 -0.32 7.59 8.83
CA GLY A 13 -0.81 8.97 8.85
C GLY A 13 -2.34 9.07 8.89
N ARG A 14 -2.85 10.28 9.14
CA ARG A 14 -4.29 10.56 9.19
C ARG A 14 -4.95 10.50 7.81
N ASP A 15 -4.20 10.87 6.78
CA ASP A 15 -4.65 10.90 5.39
C ASP A 15 -4.37 9.58 4.69
N SER A 16 -5.02 9.36 3.55
CA SER A 16 -4.77 8.18 2.71
C SER A 16 -3.73 8.48 1.65
N ILE A 17 -2.87 7.51 1.34
CA ILE A 17 -1.96 7.58 0.19
C ILE A 17 -2.74 7.14 -1.05
N HIS A 18 -2.84 8.02 -2.03
CA HIS A 18 -3.48 7.70 -3.33
C HIS A 18 -2.46 7.41 -4.44
N ALA A 19 -1.18 7.72 -4.20
CA ALA A 19 -0.10 7.52 -5.15
C ALA A 19 0.12 6.04 -5.46
N LYS A 20 0.31 5.73 -6.75
CA LYS A 20 0.66 4.40 -7.27
C LYS A 20 1.92 4.58 -8.09
N THR A 21 3.03 4.23 -7.48
CA THR A 21 4.35 4.47 -8.04
C THR A 21 5.20 3.22 -7.92
N PHE A 22 6.04 2.99 -8.92
CA PHE A 22 7.02 1.91 -8.91
C PHE A 22 8.39 2.48 -9.23
N ILE A 23 9.41 2.04 -8.51
CA ILE A 23 10.80 2.39 -8.74
C ILE A 23 11.56 1.07 -8.94
N PHE A 24 12.36 1.01 -10.00
CA PHE A 24 13.20 -0.12 -10.35
C PHE A 24 14.66 0.34 -10.43
N ASP A 25 15.54 -0.36 -9.72
CA ASP A 25 17.00 -0.20 -9.72
C ASP A 25 17.49 1.26 -9.58
N ASN A 26 16.75 2.08 -8.83
CA ASN A 26 17.02 3.51 -8.61
C ASN A 26 17.20 4.33 -9.92
N ARG A 27 16.61 3.88 -11.03
CA ARG A 27 16.74 4.53 -12.34
C ARG A 27 15.42 4.69 -13.08
N LEU A 28 14.62 3.63 -13.12
CA LEU A 28 13.34 3.63 -13.82
C LEU A 28 12.24 3.86 -12.80
N SER A 29 11.37 4.84 -13.06
CA SER A 29 10.19 5.08 -12.25
C SER A 29 8.94 5.06 -13.10
N SER A 30 7.81 4.73 -12.48
CA SER A 30 6.51 4.85 -13.13
C SER A 30 5.45 5.34 -12.17
N ILE A 31 4.51 6.12 -12.71
CA ILE A 31 3.44 6.78 -11.96
C ILE A 31 2.15 6.67 -12.78
N GLY A 32 1.03 6.36 -12.13
CA GLY A 32 -0.27 6.35 -12.80
C GLY A 32 -1.40 5.77 -11.96
N GLU A 33 -2.30 5.06 -12.63
CA GLU A 33 -3.58 4.60 -12.05
C GLU A 33 -3.56 3.12 -11.66
N PHE A 34 -2.59 2.36 -12.17
CA PHE A 34 -2.47 0.91 -11.98
C PHE A 34 -2.23 0.51 -10.52
N ASN A 35 -3.12 -0.32 -9.97
CA ASN A 35 -2.92 -1.02 -8.70
C ASN A 35 -2.31 -2.40 -8.95
N MET A 36 -1.52 -2.92 -8.00
CA MET A 36 -1.00 -4.30 -8.06
C MET A 36 -2.09 -5.35 -7.74
N ASP A 37 -3.14 -5.40 -8.55
CA ASP A 37 -4.24 -6.35 -8.44
C ASP A 37 -4.70 -6.88 -9.82
N SER A 38 -5.46 -7.97 -9.81
CA SER A 38 -5.94 -8.64 -11.02
C SER A 38 -6.92 -7.78 -11.82
N ARG A 39 -7.66 -6.88 -11.17
CA ARG A 39 -8.66 -6.05 -11.85
C ARG A 39 -7.97 -4.97 -12.68
N SER A 40 -6.99 -4.25 -12.12
CA SER A 40 -6.13 -3.33 -12.88
C SER A 40 -5.33 -4.04 -13.98
N THR A 41 -4.99 -5.32 -13.79
CA THR A 41 -4.22 -6.10 -14.79
C THR A 41 -5.05 -6.58 -15.97
N PHE A 42 -6.28 -7.05 -15.73
CA PHE A 42 -7.04 -7.80 -16.75
C PHE A 42 -8.34 -7.12 -17.18
N LEU A 43 -8.89 -6.21 -16.38
CA LEU A 43 -10.24 -5.69 -16.60
C LEU A 43 -10.27 -4.19 -16.86
N ASN A 44 -9.47 -3.41 -16.13
CA ASN A 44 -9.47 -1.96 -16.28
C ASN A 44 -8.54 -1.50 -17.40
N THR A 45 -8.92 -0.40 -18.05
CA THR A 45 -7.98 0.41 -18.81
C THR A 45 -7.26 1.34 -17.86
N GLU A 46 -6.00 1.04 -17.54
CA GLU A 46 -5.15 1.85 -16.66
C GLU A 46 -4.11 2.61 -17.48
N SER A 47 -3.73 3.81 -17.04
CA SER A 47 -2.63 4.58 -17.63
C SER A 47 -1.42 4.62 -16.70
N MET A 48 -0.21 4.55 -17.27
CA MET A 48 1.07 4.66 -16.56
C MET A 48 2.06 5.46 -17.40
N VAL A 49 2.76 6.40 -16.78
CA VAL A 49 3.91 7.09 -17.38
C VAL A 49 5.18 6.44 -16.84
N VAL A 50 6.07 6.02 -17.73
CA VAL A 50 7.38 5.44 -17.39
C VAL A 50 8.46 6.48 -17.68
N ILE A 51 9.32 6.73 -16.70
CA ILE A 51 10.36 7.76 -16.74
C ILE A 51 11.70 7.07 -16.47
N ASP A 52 12.58 7.07 -17.47
CA ASP A 52 13.95 6.57 -17.37
C ASP A 52 14.90 7.73 -17.07
N SER A 53 15.09 8.04 -15.78
CA SER A 53 15.99 9.08 -15.29
C SER A 53 16.33 8.82 -13.83
N VAL A 54 17.63 8.79 -13.54
CA VAL A 54 18.15 8.64 -12.18
C VAL A 54 17.73 9.84 -11.33
N GLU A 55 17.89 11.05 -11.88
CA GLU A 55 17.62 12.31 -11.18
C GLU A 55 16.14 12.42 -10.76
N PHE A 56 15.22 12.05 -11.66
CA PHE A 56 13.80 12.03 -11.33
C PHE A 56 13.48 10.93 -10.31
N THR A 57 14.09 9.75 -10.46
CA THR A 57 13.88 8.62 -9.54
C THR A 57 14.35 8.94 -8.12
N GLU A 58 15.50 9.61 -7.96
CA GLU A 58 15.99 10.08 -6.67
C GLU A 58 15.04 11.10 -6.03
N CYS A 59 14.50 12.03 -6.82
CA CYS A 59 13.49 12.98 -6.35
C CYS A 59 12.23 12.25 -5.85
N LEU A 60 11.72 11.30 -6.64
CA LEU A 60 10.56 10.50 -6.29
C LEU A 60 10.80 9.65 -5.04
N GLU A 61 11.96 9.01 -4.93
CA GLU A 61 12.35 8.21 -3.78
C GLU A 61 12.42 9.06 -2.50
N LYS A 62 12.94 10.30 -2.60
CA LYS A 62 12.96 11.25 -1.48
C LYS A 62 11.55 11.60 -1.00
N GLU A 63 10.60 11.82 -1.90
CA GLU A 63 9.20 12.04 -1.54
C GLU A 63 8.57 10.78 -0.93
N MET A 64 8.83 9.61 -1.51
CA MET A 64 8.32 8.34 -0.96
C MET A 64 8.87 8.04 0.44
N ASN A 65 10.13 8.40 0.69
CA ASN A 65 10.76 8.27 2.01
C ASN A 65 10.04 9.08 3.10
N GLN A 66 9.32 10.16 2.75
CA GLN A 66 8.51 10.89 3.73
C GLN A 66 7.31 10.05 4.22
N TYR A 67 6.71 9.25 3.33
CA TYR A 67 5.66 8.30 3.69
C TYR A 67 6.24 7.10 4.46
N PHE A 68 7.39 6.57 4.06
CA PHE A 68 8.03 5.45 4.77
C PHE A 68 8.40 5.79 6.21
N LYS A 69 8.85 7.01 6.50
CA LYS A 69 9.11 7.50 7.87
C LYS A 69 7.86 7.49 8.77
N LYS A 70 6.67 7.51 8.19
CA LYS A 70 5.38 7.46 8.88
C LYS A 70 4.70 6.10 8.73
N SER A 71 5.45 5.06 8.36
CA SER A 71 4.93 3.73 8.12
C SER A 71 5.50 2.70 9.09
N LEU A 72 4.68 1.74 9.52
CA LEU A 72 5.11 0.62 10.34
C LEU A 72 5.39 -0.61 9.48
N LYS A 73 6.43 -1.35 9.84
CA LYS A 73 6.76 -2.61 9.15
C LYS A 73 5.80 -3.70 9.58
N VAL A 74 5.26 -4.43 8.61
CA VAL A 74 4.33 -5.54 8.83
C VAL A 74 5.10 -6.84 8.97
N ALA A 75 4.89 -7.54 10.09
CA ALA A 75 5.46 -8.84 10.38
C ALA A 75 4.78 -9.96 9.56
N LYS A 76 5.37 -11.16 9.57
CA LYS A 76 4.86 -12.31 8.79
C LYS A 76 3.47 -12.76 9.22
N ASP A 77 3.11 -12.55 10.48
CA ASP A 77 1.79 -12.85 11.05
C ASP A 77 0.75 -11.75 10.76
N GLY A 78 1.15 -10.64 10.15
CA GLY A 78 0.29 -9.48 9.87
C GLY A 78 0.24 -8.44 10.99
N SER A 79 0.95 -8.66 12.11
CA SER A 79 1.11 -7.65 13.16
C SER A 79 2.09 -6.55 12.74
N TYR A 80 2.09 -5.43 13.46
CA TYR A 80 3.09 -4.38 13.28
C TYR A 80 4.30 -4.64 14.17
N ILE A 81 5.49 -4.49 13.61
CA ILE A 81 6.74 -4.44 14.39
C ILE A 81 6.75 -3.11 15.15
N GLU A 82 7.02 -3.16 16.46
CA GLU A 82 7.03 -1.99 17.32
C GLU A 82 8.11 -0.98 16.89
N ASP A 83 7.70 0.30 16.81
CA ASP A 83 8.59 1.43 16.59
C ASP A 83 8.45 2.41 17.77
N PRO A 84 9.56 2.80 18.43
CA PRO A 84 9.52 3.76 19.55
C PRO A 84 8.87 5.12 19.19
N ASN A 85 8.96 5.53 17.92
CA ASN A 85 8.57 6.85 17.45
C ASN A 85 7.20 6.86 16.77
N LEU A 86 6.61 5.69 16.47
CA LEU A 86 5.37 5.60 15.70
C LEU A 86 4.43 4.54 16.29
N LYS A 87 3.20 4.96 16.59
CA LYS A 87 2.16 4.05 17.10
C LYS A 87 1.16 3.72 15.98
N PRO A 88 0.65 2.47 15.92
CA PRO A 88 -0.39 2.11 14.98
C PRO A 88 -1.62 3.03 15.12
N GLY A 89 -2.25 3.35 13.99
CA GLY A 89 -3.50 4.10 13.97
C GLY A 89 -4.57 3.39 14.82
N LYS A 90 -5.27 4.15 15.67
CA LYS A 90 -6.36 3.60 16.49
C LYS A 90 -7.59 3.39 15.62
N VAL A 91 -8.05 2.14 15.53
CA VAL A 91 -9.35 1.81 14.92
C VAL A 91 -10.41 1.78 16.02
N SER A 92 -11.54 2.46 15.82
CA SER A 92 -12.67 2.38 16.74
C SER A 92 -13.22 0.96 16.80
N TRP A 93 -13.50 0.46 18.01
CA TRP A 93 -14.04 -0.88 18.23
C TRP A 93 -15.34 -1.11 17.44
N PHE A 94 -16.21 -0.09 17.35
CA PHE A 94 -17.46 -0.15 16.59
C PHE A 94 -17.21 -0.35 15.10
N LYS A 95 -16.16 0.28 14.54
CA LYS A 95 -15.75 0.10 13.14
C LYS A 95 -15.27 -1.33 12.91
N SER A 96 -14.43 -1.86 13.82
CA SER A 96 -13.93 -3.23 13.73
C SER A 96 -15.05 -4.26 13.78
N PHE A 97 -15.98 -4.10 14.73
CA PHE A 97 -17.16 -4.95 14.85
C PHE A 97 -18.03 -4.91 13.59
N SER A 98 -18.32 -3.71 13.07
CA SER A 98 -19.15 -3.53 11.88
C SER A 98 -18.51 -4.15 10.63
N ILE A 99 -17.20 -3.95 10.43
CA ILE A 99 -16.46 -4.54 9.30
C ILE A 99 -16.47 -6.07 9.40
N THR A 100 -16.30 -6.61 10.61
CA THR A 100 -16.32 -8.07 10.83
C THR A 100 -17.69 -8.66 10.54
N GLY A 101 -18.79 -8.01 10.95
CA GLY A 101 -20.14 -8.45 10.62
C GLY A 101 -20.41 -8.40 9.10
N LEU A 102 -20.01 -7.31 8.45
CA LEU A 102 -20.16 -7.15 7.00
C LEU A 102 -19.35 -8.17 6.21
N SER A 103 -18.16 -8.59 6.68
CA SER A 103 -17.32 -9.54 5.94
C SER A 103 -17.98 -10.90 5.75
N TYR A 104 -18.80 -11.36 6.70
CA TYR A 104 -19.59 -12.59 6.56
C TYR A 104 -20.65 -12.46 5.47
N ILE A 105 -21.28 -11.30 5.37
CA ILE A 105 -22.33 -11.03 4.36
C ILE A 105 -21.69 -10.88 2.98
N THR A 106 -20.64 -10.07 2.86
CA THR A 106 -19.97 -9.82 1.57
C THR A 106 -19.27 -11.07 1.04
N GLY A 107 -18.83 -11.98 1.91
CA GLY A 107 -18.31 -13.30 1.52
C GLY A 107 -19.28 -14.10 0.65
N LEU A 108 -20.61 -13.97 0.87
CA LEU A 108 -21.62 -14.63 0.05
C LEU A 108 -21.66 -14.10 -1.39
N PHE A 109 -21.23 -12.86 -1.62
CA PHE A 109 -21.24 -12.20 -2.92
C PHE A 109 -19.83 -12.09 -3.53
N GLN A 110 -18.81 -12.65 -2.89
CA GLN A 110 -17.42 -12.52 -3.35
C GLN A 110 -17.20 -13.13 -4.73
N TYR A 111 -18.03 -14.09 -5.15
CA TYR A 111 -17.98 -14.69 -6.50
C TYR A 111 -18.48 -13.75 -7.63
N LEU A 112 -19.14 -12.63 -7.27
CA LEU A 112 -19.61 -11.63 -8.22
C LEU A 112 -18.59 -10.51 -8.48
N LEU A 113 -17.49 -10.47 -7.71
CA LEU A 113 -16.40 -9.49 -7.78
C LEU A 113 -15.17 -10.11 -8.45
#